data_AF-A0A539DZH6-F1
#
_entry.id   AF-A0A539DZH6-F1
#
_cell.length_a   1.000
_cell.length_b   1.000
_cell.length_c   1.000
_cell.angle_alpha   90.00
_cell.angle_beta   90.00
_cell.angle_gamma   90.00
#
_symmetry.space_group_name_H-M   'P 1'
#
loop_
_entity.id
_entity.type
_entity.pdbx_description
1 polymer ?
#
loop_
_entity_poly.entity_id
_entity_poly.type
_entity_poly.pdbx_seq_one_letter_code
_entity_poly.pdbx_strand_id
1 'polypeptide(L)'
;MGFFKQMKDMKDGVAAAPGMIDQAQQMAANAQVFQAQAMAQQQAVMQQAAAHQAAAAGNLAAQPGGLDPIAGVGLQQYASVVKAIAPLNYDQSLLPGIAASRGIDGASWQQAHDGWNARIQGDPAVARAFSDAYQGA
;
A
#
# COMPACT_ATOMS: atom_id res chain seq x y z
N MET A 1 40.29 -1.58 -58.51
CA MET A 1 41.06 -1.65 -57.26
C MET A 1 40.07 -1.72 -56.08
N GLY A 2 39.58 -2.84 -55.58
CA GLY A 2 39.87 -4.27 -55.70
C GLY A 2 39.45 -4.87 -54.34
N PHE A 3 38.49 -5.79 -54.32
CA PHE A 3 37.94 -6.41 -53.09
C PHE A 3 39.04 -7.04 -52.19
N PHE A 4 40.15 -7.43 -52.81
CA PHE A 4 41.37 -7.90 -52.15
C PHE A 4 42.13 -6.82 -51.35
N LYS A 5 41.95 -5.53 -51.68
CA LYS A 5 42.53 -4.40 -50.92
C LYS A 5 41.77 -4.18 -49.62
N GLN A 6 40.45 -4.36 -49.63
CA GLN A 6 39.59 -4.21 -48.47
C GLN A 6 39.80 -5.30 -47.41
N MET A 7 40.14 -6.54 -47.81
CA MET A 7 40.57 -7.58 -46.85
C MET A 7 41.97 -7.32 -46.24
N LYS A 8 42.89 -6.72 -47.00
CA LYS A 8 44.23 -6.37 -46.50
C LYS A 8 44.15 -5.25 -45.46
N ASP A 9 43.36 -4.21 -45.71
CA ASP A 9 43.20 -3.09 -44.76
C ASP A 9 42.49 -3.54 -43.46
N MET A 10 41.61 -4.55 -43.54
CA MET A 10 41.01 -5.18 -42.34
C MET A 10 42.03 -6.01 -41.55
N LYS A 11 42.96 -6.70 -42.23
CA LYS A 11 44.04 -7.47 -41.60
C LYS A 11 45.09 -6.56 -40.92
N ASP A 12 45.39 -5.40 -41.52
CA ASP A 12 46.29 -4.40 -40.93
C ASP A 12 45.64 -3.66 -39.74
N GLY A 13 44.31 -3.49 -39.74
CA GLY A 13 43.57 -2.99 -38.58
C GLY A 13 43.53 -3.97 -37.38
N VAL A 14 43.53 -5.28 -37.65
CA VAL A 14 43.55 -6.33 -36.60
C VAL A 14 44.95 -6.51 -35.99
N ALA A 15 46.02 -6.14 -36.70
CA ALA A 15 47.39 -6.15 -36.18
C ALA A 15 47.69 -5.00 -35.19
N ALA A 16 46.83 -3.99 -35.11
CA ALA A 16 46.97 -2.83 -34.23
C ALA A 16 46.28 -2.97 -32.86
N ALA A 17 45.88 -4.19 -32.47
CA ALA A 17 45.09 -4.41 -31.26
C ALA A 17 45.85 -4.93 -30.00
N PRO A 18 47.07 -4.49 -29.63
CA PRO A 18 47.52 -4.60 -28.24
C PRO A 18 46.84 -3.56 -27.31
N GLY A 19 46.43 -2.40 -27.85
CA GLY A 19 45.86 -1.30 -27.05
C GLY A 19 44.36 -1.39 -26.74
N MET A 20 43.59 -2.20 -27.48
CA MET A 20 42.15 -2.39 -27.18
C MET A 20 41.92 -3.28 -25.97
N ILE A 21 42.88 -4.13 -25.58
CA ILE A 21 42.77 -4.99 -24.39
C ILE A 21 42.83 -4.15 -23.12
N ASP A 22 43.72 -3.16 -23.04
CA ASP A 22 43.79 -2.20 -21.91
C ASP A 22 42.51 -1.37 -21.78
N GLN A 23 41.95 -0.91 -22.91
CA GLN A 23 40.69 -0.16 -22.92
C GLN A 23 39.47 -1.05 -22.58
N ALA A 24 39.47 -2.31 -23.00
CA ALA A 24 38.46 -3.30 -22.61
C ALA A 24 38.57 -3.68 -21.13
N GLN A 25 39.78 -3.73 -20.55
CA GLN A 25 39.99 -3.99 -19.13
C GLN A 25 39.53 -2.82 -18.26
N GLN A 26 39.80 -1.58 -18.68
CA GLN A 26 39.24 -0.38 -18.04
C GLN A 26 37.71 -0.32 -18.15
N MET A 27 37.14 -0.73 -19.28
CA MET A 27 35.70 -0.77 -19.45
C MET A 27 35.05 -1.91 -18.65
N ALA A 28 35.70 -3.07 -18.53
CA ALA A 28 35.26 -4.17 -17.68
C ALA A 28 35.30 -3.81 -16.19
N ALA A 29 36.32 -3.06 -15.76
CA ALA A 29 36.39 -2.52 -14.40
C ALA A 29 35.25 -1.52 -14.14
N ASN A 30 34.95 -0.62 -15.07
CA ASN A 30 33.81 0.31 -14.96
C ASN A 30 32.45 -0.42 -15.01
N ALA A 31 32.34 -1.52 -15.77
CA ALA A 31 31.11 -2.31 -15.86
C ALA A 31 30.80 -3.07 -14.56
N GLN A 32 31.83 -3.58 -13.88
CA GLN A 32 31.65 -4.22 -12.56
C GLN A 32 31.18 -3.23 -11.50
N VAL A 33 31.70 -1.99 -11.53
CA VAL A 33 31.25 -0.91 -10.63
C VAL A 33 29.80 -0.52 -10.93
N PHE A 34 29.41 -0.43 -12.21
CA PHE A 34 28.04 -0.11 -12.59
C PHE A 34 27.05 -1.23 -12.24
N GLN A 35 27.47 -2.50 -12.38
CA GLN A 35 26.65 -3.67 -12.02
C GLN A 35 26.46 -3.79 -10.50
N ALA A 36 27.51 -3.50 -9.71
CA ALA A 36 27.41 -3.43 -8.25
C ALA A 36 26.50 -2.29 -7.79
N GLN A 37 26.56 -1.12 -8.45
CA GLN A 37 25.72 0.03 -8.14
C GLN A 37 24.26 -0.19 -8.55
N ALA A 38 24.00 -0.86 -9.68
CA ALA A 38 22.65 -1.22 -10.11
C ALA A 38 21.98 -2.22 -9.16
N MET A 39 22.72 -3.22 -8.66
CA MET A 39 22.18 -4.17 -7.68
C MET A 39 21.89 -3.49 -6.33
N ALA A 40 22.79 -2.60 -5.88
CA ALA A 40 22.59 -1.83 -4.65
C ALA A 40 21.38 -0.88 -4.75
N GLN A 41 21.16 -0.26 -5.91
CA GLN A 41 19.98 0.58 -6.14
C GLN A 41 18.69 -0.25 -6.15
N GLN A 42 18.72 -1.45 -6.75
CA GLN A 42 17.56 -2.33 -6.78
C GLN A 42 17.20 -2.89 -5.39
N GLN A 43 18.20 -3.18 -4.55
CA GLN A 43 17.99 -3.53 -3.15
C GLN A 43 17.46 -2.36 -2.32
N ALA A 44 17.98 -1.14 -2.54
CA ALA A 44 17.48 0.06 -1.86
C ALA A 44 16.01 0.35 -2.21
N VAL A 45 15.61 0.19 -3.48
CA VAL A 45 14.20 0.36 -3.90
C VAL A 45 13.30 -0.71 -3.25
N MET A 46 13.75 -1.97 -3.19
CA MET A 46 12.99 -3.04 -2.54
C MET A 46 12.86 -2.82 -1.02
N GLN A 47 13.92 -2.34 -0.37
CA GLN A 47 13.91 -2.04 1.05
C GLN A 47 13.09 -0.78 1.39
N GLN A 48 13.10 0.22 0.51
CA GLN A 48 12.21 1.38 0.60
C GLN A 48 10.74 0.97 0.43
N ALA A 49 10.43 0.07 -0.51
CA ALA A 49 9.07 -0.43 -0.73
C ALA A 49 8.57 -1.27 0.46
N ALA A 50 9.41 -2.14 1.01
CA ALA A 50 9.08 -2.92 2.22
C ALA A 50 8.91 -2.01 3.44
N ALA A 51 9.75 -0.99 3.61
CA ALA A 51 9.63 -0.01 4.68
C ALA A 51 8.38 0.88 4.52
N HIS A 52 8.00 1.24 3.29
CA HIS A 52 6.75 1.97 3.01
C HIS A 52 5.52 1.12 3.34
N GLN A 53 5.54 -0.18 3.01
CA GLN A 53 4.46 -1.11 3.37
C GLN A 53 4.39 -1.35 4.89
N ALA A 54 5.52 -1.45 5.58
CA ALA A 54 5.56 -1.62 7.03
C ALA A 54 5.13 -0.34 7.77
N ALA A 55 5.53 0.85 7.29
CA ALA A 55 5.08 2.13 7.85
C ALA A 55 3.60 2.37 7.58
N ALA A 56 3.09 1.98 6.41
CA ALA A 56 1.66 1.96 6.14
C ALA A 56 0.94 0.99 7.09
N ALA A 57 1.46 -0.21 7.31
CA ALA A 57 0.87 -1.19 8.22
C ALA A 57 0.89 -0.76 9.71
N GLY A 58 1.95 -0.09 10.15
CA GLY A 58 2.08 0.43 11.52
C GLY A 58 1.14 1.59 11.84
N ASN A 59 0.77 2.40 10.84
CA ASN A 59 -0.20 3.49 10.96
C ASN A 59 -1.67 3.05 10.79
N LEU A 60 -1.93 1.75 10.63
CA LEU A 60 -3.27 1.18 10.40
C LEU A 60 -3.82 0.39 11.60
N ALA A 61 -3.09 0.35 12.72
CA ALA A 61 -3.62 -0.21 13.95
C ALA A 61 -4.48 0.84 14.68
N ALA A 62 -5.71 0.47 15.05
CA ALA A 62 -6.57 1.34 15.85
C ALA A 62 -5.90 1.66 17.18
N GLN A 63 -6.12 2.87 17.68
CA GLN A 63 -5.67 3.25 19.01
C GLN A 63 -6.17 2.23 20.06
N PRO A 64 -5.42 1.98 21.14
CA PRO A 64 -5.86 1.09 22.21
C PRO A 64 -7.27 1.49 22.70
N GLY A 65 -8.21 0.55 22.66
CA GLY A 65 -9.63 0.78 23.01
C GLY A 65 -10.46 1.49 21.94
N GLY A 66 -9.87 1.88 20.80
CA GLY A 66 -10.58 2.50 19.67
C GLY A 66 -11.66 1.59 19.07
N LEU A 67 -11.53 0.28 19.25
CA LEU A 67 -12.51 -0.73 18.80
C LEU A 67 -13.40 -1.28 19.93
N ASP A 68 -13.26 -0.76 21.16
CA ASP A 68 -14.10 -1.22 22.28
C ASP A 68 -15.57 -0.82 22.06
N PRO A 69 -16.54 -1.68 22.41
CA PRO A 69 -17.96 -1.37 22.29
C PRO A 69 -18.34 -0.07 23.01
N ILE A 70 -19.23 0.71 22.40
CA ILE A 70 -19.72 1.96 22.98
C ILE A 70 -21.17 1.72 23.41
N ALA A 71 -21.45 1.91 24.70
CA ALA A 71 -22.75 1.57 25.29
C ALA A 71 -23.22 0.13 24.97
N GLY A 72 -22.28 -0.82 24.92
CA GLY A 72 -22.55 -2.21 24.55
C GLY A 72 -22.72 -2.48 23.05
N VAL A 73 -22.69 -1.46 22.19
CA VAL A 73 -22.79 -1.60 20.74
C VAL A 73 -21.40 -1.71 20.12
N GLY A 74 -21.05 -2.92 19.67
CA GLY A 74 -19.79 -3.17 18.95
C GLY A 74 -19.81 -2.62 17.52
N LEU A 75 -18.62 -2.47 16.92
CA LEU A 75 -18.45 -1.88 15.58
C LEU A 75 -19.22 -2.64 14.49
N GLN A 76 -19.21 -3.98 14.53
CA GLN A 76 -19.95 -4.80 13.57
C GLN A 76 -21.46 -4.56 13.68
N GLN A 77 -21.98 -4.48 14.90
CA GLN A 77 -23.41 -4.26 15.14
C GLN A 77 -23.80 -2.85 14.67
N TYR A 78 -22.97 -1.84 14.97
CA TYR A 78 -23.13 -0.48 14.44
C TYR A 78 -23.16 -0.45 12.90
N ALA A 79 -22.15 -1.03 12.25
CA ALA A 79 -22.06 -1.06 10.79
C ALA A 79 -23.25 -1.77 10.14
N SER A 80 -23.73 -2.86 10.74
CA SER A 80 -24.90 -3.60 10.24
C SER A 80 -26.21 -2.81 10.37
N VAL A 81 -26.35 -1.93 11.35
CA VAL A 81 -27.51 -1.03 11.50
C VAL A 81 -27.44 0.08 10.46
N VAL A 82 -26.26 0.70 10.29
CA VAL A 82 -26.04 1.75 9.27
C VAL A 82 -26.23 1.22 7.85
N LYS A 83 -25.81 -0.02 7.56
CA LYS A 83 -26.02 -0.63 6.23
C LYS A 83 -27.49 -0.85 5.89
N ALA A 84 -28.33 -1.10 6.89
CA ALA A 84 -29.73 -1.45 6.67
C ALA A 84 -30.58 -0.33 6.07
N ILE A 85 -30.12 0.94 6.14
CA ILE A 85 -30.79 2.08 5.49
C ILE A 85 -30.35 2.29 4.04
N ALA A 86 -29.35 1.54 3.53
CA ALA A 86 -28.92 1.64 2.14
C ALA A 86 -30.06 1.44 1.11
N PRO A 87 -30.96 0.43 1.24
CA PRO A 87 -32.13 0.31 0.36
C PRO A 87 -33.24 1.33 0.66
N LEU A 88 -33.12 2.10 1.75
CA LEU A 88 -34.11 3.08 2.23
C LEU A 88 -33.66 4.52 1.94
N ASN A 89 -32.95 4.72 0.83
CA ASN A 89 -32.37 6.01 0.42
C ASN A 89 -31.44 6.65 1.47
N TYR A 90 -30.83 5.85 2.34
CA TYR A 90 -29.96 6.31 3.43
C TYR A 90 -30.66 7.27 4.41
N ASP A 91 -31.97 7.06 4.65
CA ASP A 91 -32.70 7.85 5.65
C ASP A 91 -32.19 7.53 7.07
N GLN A 92 -31.39 8.45 7.60
CA GLN A 92 -30.78 8.39 8.94
C GLN A 92 -31.82 8.37 10.06
N SER A 93 -33.01 8.94 9.84
CA SER A 93 -34.07 8.99 10.86
C SER A 93 -34.61 7.60 11.21
N LEU A 94 -34.37 6.60 10.36
CA LEU A 94 -34.79 5.21 10.57
C LEU A 94 -33.84 4.42 11.47
N LEU A 95 -32.61 4.91 11.68
CA LEU A 95 -31.59 4.17 12.42
C LEU A 95 -31.97 3.83 13.86
N PRO A 96 -32.58 4.72 14.67
CA PRO A 96 -33.01 4.38 16.02
C PRO A 96 -34.04 3.23 16.03
N GLY A 97 -34.96 3.21 15.05
CA GLY A 97 -35.94 2.13 14.92
C GLY A 97 -35.32 0.80 14.51
N ILE A 98 -34.34 0.84 13.60
CA ILE A 98 -33.58 -0.35 13.18
C ILE A 98 -32.68 -0.87 14.31
N ALA A 99 -32.09 0.01 15.10
CA ALA A 99 -31.30 -0.37 16.28
C ALA A 99 -32.19 -1.05 17.33
N ALA A 100 -33.37 -0.47 17.60
CA ALA A 100 -34.35 -1.03 18.52
C ALA A 100 -34.85 -2.42 18.11
N SER A 101 -35.06 -2.67 16.81
CA SER A 101 -35.46 -4.00 16.33
C SER A 101 -34.39 -5.08 16.53
N ARG A 102 -33.15 -4.66 16.85
CA ARG A 102 -32.01 -5.53 17.18
C ARG A 102 -31.66 -5.55 18.67
N GLY A 103 -32.55 -5.01 19.51
CA GLY A 103 -32.39 -5.00 20.97
C GLY A 103 -31.47 -3.90 21.51
N ILE A 104 -31.13 -2.89 20.71
CA ILE A 104 -30.36 -1.73 21.16
C ILE A 104 -31.35 -0.64 21.55
N ASP A 105 -31.40 -0.26 22.83
CA ASP A 105 -32.27 0.82 23.28
C ASP A 105 -31.81 2.18 22.72
N GLY A 106 -32.72 3.16 22.70
CA GLY A 106 -32.45 4.46 22.07
C GLY A 106 -31.30 5.25 22.71
N ALA A 107 -31.10 5.13 24.03
CA ALA A 107 -30.02 5.84 24.71
C ALA A 107 -28.66 5.20 24.38
N SER A 108 -28.58 3.87 24.40
CA SER A 108 -27.38 3.13 23.97
C SER A 108 -27.06 3.37 22.49
N TRP A 109 -28.08 3.40 21.63
CA TRP A 109 -27.91 3.71 20.21
C TRP A 109 -27.34 5.12 20.01
N GLN A 110 -27.91 6.15 20.65
CA GLN A 110 -27.44 7.52 20.49
C GLN A 110 -25.97 7.66 20.93
N GLN A 111 -25.62 7.11 22.10
CA GLN A 111 -24.24 7.12 22.60
C GLN A 111 -23.29 6.40 21.65
N ALA A 112 -23.69 5.23 21.14
CA ALA A 112 -22.90 4.47 20.18
C ALA A 112 -22.74 5.20 18.85
N HIS A 113 -23.80 5.80 18.33
CA HIS A 113 -23.79 6.53 17.06
C HIS A 113 -22.83 7.72 17.12
N ASP A 114 -22.94 8.54 18.17
CA ASP A 114 -22.06 9.70 18.37
C ASP A 114 -20.61 9.26 18.57
N GLY A 115 -20.40 8.24 19.41
CA GLY A 115 -19.06 7.74 19.72
C GLY A 115 -18.36 7.09 18.53
N TRP A 116 -19.06 6.24 17.75
CA TRP A 116 -18.48 5.61 16.57
C TRP A 116 -18.21 6.65 15.48
N ASN A 117 -19.10 7.62 15.25
CA ASN A 117 -18.84 8.71 14.31
C ASN A 117 -17.59 9.51 14.69
N ALA A 118 -17.44 9.86 15.98
CA ALA A 118 -16.25 10.57 16.46
C ALA A 118 -14.97 9.75 16.26
N ARG A 119 -14.99 8.45 16.55
CA ARG A 119 -13.81 7.57 16.36
C ARG A 119 -13.48 7.34 14.89
N ILE A 120 -14.48 7.16 14.02
CA ILE A 120 -14.28 7.00 12.58
C ILE A 120 -13.67 8.27 11.98
N GLN A 121 -14.08 9.46 12.44
CA GLN A 121 -13.51 10.73 11.98
C GLN A 121 -12.10 10.99 12.54
N GLY A 122 -11.83 10.57 13.78
CA GLY A 122 -10.58 10.84 14.48
C GLY A 122 -9.47 9.79 14.28
N ASP A 123 -9.81 8.56 13.89
CA ASP A 123 -8.86 7.46 13.74
C ASP A 123 -9.05 6.74 12.38
N PRO A 124 -8.12 6.91 11.41
CA PRO A 124 -8.16 6.24 10.13
C PRO A 124 -8.20 4.71 10.20
N ALA A 125 -7.63 4.11 11.25
CA ALA A 125 -7.69 2.68 11.44
C ALA A 125 -9.08 2.20 11.86
N VAL A 126 -9.80 2.99 12.68
CA VAL A 126 -11.21 2.74 12.99
C VAL A 126 -12.08 2.94 11.74
N ALA A 127 -11.80 3.95 10.92
CA ALA A 127 -12.51 4.15 9.64
C ALA A 127 -12.36 2.96 8.69
N ARG A 128 -11.15 2.39 8.62
CA ARG A 128 -10.89 1.15 7.86
C ARG A 128 -11.65 -0.03 8.43
N ALA A 129 -11.55 -0.26 9.74
CA ALA A 129 -12.27 -1.34 10.41
C ALA A 129 -13.80 -1.22 10.20
N PHE A 130 -14.35 0.00 10.23
CA PHE A 130 -15.74 0.25 9.90
C PHE A 130 -16.07 -0.12 8.46
N SER A 131 -15.23 0.27 7.50
CA SER A 131 -15.43 -0.05 6.08
C SER A 131 -15.46 -1.56 5.85
N ASP A 132 -14.55 -2.30 6.50
CA ASP A 132 -14.49 -3.76 6.44
C ASP A 132 -15.75 -4.40 7.05
N ALA A 133 -16.17 -3.92 8.24
CA ALA A 133 -17.39 -4.37 8.90
C ALA A 133 -18.65 -4.06 8.07
N TYR A 134 -18.73 -2.88 7.46
CA TYR A 134 -19.84 -2.45 6.62
C TYR A 134 -19.93 -3.29 5.34
N GLN A 135 -18.81 -3.64 4.73
CA GLN A 135 -18.80 -4.52 3.56
C GLN A 135 -19.27 -5.94 3.92
N GLY A 136 -18.84 -6.46 5.08
CA GLY A 136 -19.19 -7.81 5.54
C GLY A 136 -20.58 -7.98 6.19
N ALA A 137 -21.25 -6.88 6.55
CA ALA A 137 -22.56 -6.89 7.23
C ALA A 137 -23.77 -7.16 6.31
#